data_AF-A0A8J6SVU0-F1
#
_entry.id   AF-A0A8J6SVU0-F1
#
_cell.length_a   1.000
_cell.length_b   1.000
_cell.length_c   1.000
_cell.angle_alpha   90.00
_cell.angle_beta   90.00
_cell.angle_gamma   90.00
#
_symmetry.space_group_name_H-M   'P 1'
#
loop_
_entity.id
_entity.type
_entity.pdbx_description
1 polymer ?
#
loop_
_entity_poly.entity_id
_entity_poly.type
_entity_poly.pdbx_seq_one_letter_code
_entity_poly.pdbx_strand_id
1 'polypeptide(L)'
;MNIAIAFDEREQHFLAFVFMEVFGGGSTRIIQNILGPYVETAHNLQPKVRLQAEAELPSIELTADEWRVMYEALNAVIYGLGPSELHTCTGYNLQEACNINLRICAAVWDARGVGRAWVGS
;
A
#
# COMPACT_ATOMS: atom_id res chain seq x y z
N MET A 1 4.97 17.10 -2.23
CA MET A 1 5.66 16.78 -0.96
C MET A 1 5.86 15.28 -0.91
N ASN A 2 7.09 14.83 -0.70
CA ASN A 2 7.40 13.42 -0.49
C ASN A 2 7.24 13.07 0.99
N ILE A 3 6.73 11.89 1.26
CA ILE A 3 6.52 11.31 2.58
C ILE A 3 7.36 10.04 2.61
N ALA A 4 8.28 9.96 3.57
CA ALA A 4 9.08 8.77 3.82
C ALA A 4 8.40 7.94 4.91
N ILE A 5 8.15 6.66 4.65
CA ILE A 5 7.66 5.72 5.67
C ILE A 5 8.67 4.58 5.76
N ALA A 6 9.16 4.33 6.97
CA ALA A 6 10.08 3.23 7.24
C ALA A 6 9.31 1.90 7.22
N PHE A 7 9.87 0.87 6.59
CA PHE A 7 9.30 -0.47 6.58
C PHE A 7 10.43 -1.47 6.81
N ASP A 8 10.16 -2.53 7.56
CA ASP A 8 11.10 -3.65 7.62
C ASP A 8 11.09 -4.45 6.30
N GLU A 9 12.07 -5.33 6.13
CA GLU A 9 12.22 -6.12 4.90
C GLU A 9 10.96 -6.93 4.55
N ARG A 10 10.30 -7.50 5.57
CA ARG A 10 9.08 -8.30 5.39
C ARG A 10 7.94 -7.40 4.92
N GLU A 11 7.82 -6.21 5.47
CA GLU A 11 6.80 -5.21 5.09
C GLU A 11 7.05 -4.71 3.66
N GLN A 12 8.31 -4.45 3.28
CA GLN A 12 8.67 -4.03 1.92
C GLN A 12 8.30 -5.09 0.87
N HIS A 13 8.60 -6.37 1.15
CA HIS A 13 8.20 -7.48 0.29
C HIS A 13 6.67 -7.60 0.17
N PHE A 14 5.93 -7.39 1.26
CA PHE A 14 4.47 -7.36 1.23
C PHE A 14 3.93 -6.22 0.36
N LEU A 15 4.48 -5.00 0.49
CA LEU A 15 4.10 -3.87 -0.35
C LEU A 15 4.39 -4.12 -1.83
N ALA A 16 5.52 -4.77 -2.15
CA ALA A 16 5.84 -5.18 -3.52
C ALA A 16 4.84 -6.23 -4.04
N PHE A 17 4.45 -7.22 -3.22
CA PHE A 17 3.44 -8.21 -3.55
C PHE A 17 2.09 -7.56 -3.84
N VAL A 18 1.65 -6.62 -3.00
CA VAL A 18 0.39 -5.88 -3.20
C VAL A 18 0.34 -5.28 -4.59
N PHE A 19 1.46 -4.72 -5.11
CA PHE A 19 1.46 -4.24 -6.48
C PHE A 19 1.42 -5.35 -7.54
N MET A 20 2.05 -6.50 -7.30
CA MET A 20 2.05 -7.61 -8.25
C MET A 20 0.67 -8.23 -8.40
N GLU A 21 -0.05 -8.46 -7.30
CA GLU A 21 -1.43 -8.95 -7.40
C GLU A 21 -2.27 -7.91 -8.11
N VAL A 22 -2.33 -6.71 -7.53
CA VAL A 22 -3.28 -5.70 -7.94
C VAL A 22 -3.05 -5.19 -9.37
N PHE A 23 -1.80 -5.06 -9.80
CA PHE A 23 -1.44 -4.39 -11.05
C PHE A 23 -0.57 -5.24 -11.98
N GLY A 24 -0.05 -6.38 -11.53
CA GLY A 24 0.71 -7.34 -12.34
C GLY A 24 -0.17 -8.39 -13.04
N GLY A 25 -1.49 -8.30 -12.93
CA GLY A 25 -2.45 -9.22 -13.56
C GLY A 25 -2.94 -10.35 -12.65
N GLY A 26 -2.58 -10.32 -11.36
CA GLY A 26 -3.10 -11.23 -10.34
C GLY A 26 -4.51 -10.85 -9.88
N SER A 27 -5.46 -11.72 -10.21
CA SER A 27 -6.67 -12.00 -9.40
C SER A 27 -7.67 -10.89 -9.00
N THR A 28 -8.93 -11.16 -9.37
CA THR A 28 -10.23 -10.55 -8.98
C THR A 28 -10.66 -9.20 -9.59
N ARG A 29 -11.81 -9.25 -10.29
CA ARG A 29 -12.55 -8.09 -10.82
C ARG A 29 -12.85 -7.00 -9.77
N ILE A 30 -12.89 -7.37 -8.49
CA ILE A 30 -13.13 -6.47 -7.36
C ILE A 30 -11.95 -5.50 -7.17
N ILE A 31 -10.72 -6.02 -7.23
CA ILE A 31 -9.50 -5.22 -7.10
C ILE A 31 -9.38 -4.23 -8.26
N GLN A 32 -9.66 -4.70 -9.48
CA GLN A 32 -9.70 -3.84 -10.68
C GLN A 32 -10.78 -2.76 -10.61
N ASN A 33 -11.95 -3.05 -10.04
CA ASN A 33 -13.02 -2.06 -9.89
C ASN A 33 -12.69 -0.96 -8.89
N ILE A 34 -12.02 -1.30 -7.78
CA ILE A 34 -11.62 -0.32 -6.75
C ILE A 34 -10.53 0.61 -7.31
N LEU A 35 -9.66 0.09 -8.17
CA LEU A 35 -8.44 0.79 -8.58
C LEU A 35 -8.42 1.23 -10.05
N GLY A 36 -9.49 0.98 -10.79
CA GLY A 36 -9.68 1.49 -12.15
C GLY A 36 -9.37 2.98 -12.31
N PRO A 37 -9.75 3.86 -11.36
CA PRO A 37 -9.38 5.28 -11.40
C PRO A 37 -7.89 5.58 -11.18
N TYR A 38 -7.11 4.63 -10.65
CA TYR A 38 -5.71 4.80 -10.24
C TYR A 38 -4.72 3.97 -11.06
N VAL A 39 -5.19 3.22 -12.07
CA VAL A 39 -4.39 2.28 -12.86
C VAL A 39 -3.12 2.92 -13.43
N GLU A 40 -3.20 4.13 -13.99
CA GLU A 40 -2.04 4.80 -14.59
C GLU A 40 -1.01 5.20 -13.52
N THR A 41 -1.46 5.79 -12.41
CA THR A 41 -0.59 6.14 -11.28
C THR A 41 0.05 4.89 -10.68
N ALA A 42 -0.69 3.80 -10.57
CA ALA A 42 -0.21 2.55 -10.03
C ALA A 42 0.84 1.86 -10.90
N HIS A 43 0.67 1.86 -12.24
CA HIS A 43 1.67 1.34 -13.16
C HIS A 43 3.00 2.09 -13.05
N ASN A 44 2.95 3.42 -12.82
CA ASN A 44 4.15 4.23 -12.61
C ASN A 44 4.76 4.01 -11.22
N LEU A 45 3.94 3.64 -10.23
CA LEU A 45 4.33 3.47 -8.84
C LEU A 45 4.99 2.11 -8.55
N GLN A 46 4.49 1.04 -9.18
CA GLN A 46 5.01 -0.32 -9.02
C GLN A 46 6.53 -0.43 -9.19
N PRO A 47 7.16 0.04 -10.29
CA PRO A 47 8.60 -0.09 -10.46
C PRO A 47 9.38 0.71 -9.41
N LYS A 48 8.85 1.87 -8.98
CA LYS A 48 9.48 2.71 -7.95
C LYS A 48 9.51 2.01 -6.60
N VAL A 49 8.42 1.39 -6.18
CA VAL A 49 8.37 0.65 -4.91
C VAL A 49 9.19 -0.63 -4.98
N ARG A 50 9.11 -1.37 -6.10
CA ARG A 50 9.92 -2.58 -6.30
C ARG A 50 11.42 -2.29 -6.20
N LEU A 51 11.90 -1.26 -6.91
CA LEU A 51 13.31 -0.88 -6.88
C LEU A 51 13.78 -0.45 -5.48
N GLN A 52 12.92 0.22 -4.71
CA GLN A 52 13.27 0.63 -3.35
C GLN A 52 13.30 -0.55 -2.37
N ALA A 53 12.41 -1.54 -2.56
CA ALA A 53 12.42 -2.78 -1.79
C ALA A 53 13.64 -3.65 -2.15
N GLU A 54 13.96 -3.80 -3.43
CA GLU A 54 15.14 -4.53 -3.92
C GLU A 54 16.46 -3.87 -3.50
N ALA A 55 16.46 -2.55 -3.30
CA ALA A 55 17.61 -1.80 -2.81
C ALA A 55 17.73 -1.80 -1.27
N GLU A 56 16.86 -2.52 -0.56
CA GLU A 56 16.84 -2.63 0.91
C GLU A 56 16.85 -1.26 1.60
N LEU A 57 16.18 -0.26 1.01
CA LEU A 57 16.18 1.08 1.57
C LEU A 57 15.43 1.09 2.91
N PRO A 58 15.90 1.85 3.91
CA PRO A 58 15.28 1.89 5.24
C PRO A 58 13.88 2.53 5.23
N SER A 59 13.52 3.22 4.14
CA SER A 59 12.23 3.85 3.95
C SER A 59 11.85 3.90 2.48
N ILE A 60 10.55 3.78 2.22
CA ILE A 60 9.99 4.04 0.91
C ILE A 60 9.58 5.51 0.84
N GLU A 61 10.01 6.22 -0.19
CA GLU A 61 9.67 7.62 -0.41
C GLU A 61 8.72 7.82 -1.59
N LEU A 62 7.51 8.28 -1.29
CA LEU A 62 6.45 8.54 -2.27
C LEU A 62 5.76 9.87 -1.98
N THR A 63 5.10 10.43 -2.99
CA THR A 63 4.21 11.57 -2.84
C THR A 63 2.93 11.19 -2.08
N ALA A 64 2.20 12.18 -1.57
CA ALA A 64 0.93 11.96 -0.88
C ALA A 64 -0.15 11.28 -1.74
N ASP A 65 -0.11 11.46 -3.07
CA ASP A 65 -1.04 10.80 -3.99
C ASP A 65 -0.59 9.37 -4.32
N GLU A 66 0.71 9.14 -4.49
CA GLU A 66 1.26 7.79 -4.63
C GLU A 66 0.98 6.94 -3.38
N TRP A 67 1.16 7.48 -2.17
CA TRP A 67 0.80 6.77 -0.94
C TRP A 67 -0.70 6.52 -0.79
N ARG A 68 -1.54 7.42 -1.30
CA ARG A 68 -2.98 7.19 -1.37
C ARG A 68 -3.29 6.00 -2.29
N VAL A 69 -2.66 5.91 -3.45
CA VAL A 69 -2.85 4.76 -4.36
C VAL A 69 -2.39 3.46 -3.69
N MET A 70 -1.26 3.48 -2.98
CA MET A 70 -0.81 2.35 -2.18
C MET A 70 -1.85 1.94 -1.11
N TYR A 71 -2.38 2.91 -0.37
CA TYR A 71 -3.41 2.67 0.65
C TYR A 71 -4.66 1.99 0.06
N GLU A 72 -5.14 2.47 -1.09
CA GLU A 72 -6.28 1.86 -1.78
C GLU A 72 -5.93 0.45 -2.31
N ALA A 73 -4.70 0.24 -2.79
CA ALA A 73 -4.23 -1.06 -3.24
C ALA A 73 -4.17 -2.08 -2.09
N LEU A 74 -3.63 -1.71 -0.93
CA LEU A 74 -3.65 -2.57 0.26
C LEU A 74 -5.08 -2.89 0.69
N ASN A 75 -5.97 -1.90 0.73
CA ASN A 75 -7.37 -2.15 1.06
C ASN A 75 -7.99 -3.16 0.07
N ALA A 76 -7.76 -2.97 -1.22
CA ALA A 76 -8.27 -3.87 -2.24
C ALA A 76 -7.73 -5.30 -2.06
N VAL A 77 -6.46 -5.48 -1.70
CA VAL A 77 -5.88 -6.79 -1.38
C VAL A 77 -6.46 -7.38 -0.11
N ILE A 78 -6.58 -6.60 0.96
CA ILE A 78 -7.12 -7.05 2.25
C ILE A 78 -8.57 -7.53 2.12
N TYR A 79 -9.38 -6.82 1.34
CA TYR A 79 -10.79 -7.17 1.11
C TYR A 79 -10.98 -8.18 -0.03
N GLY A 80 -10.10 -8.16 -1.03
CA GLY A 80 -10.15 -9.03 -2.21
C GLY A 80 -9.63 -10.42 -1.92
N LEU A 81 -8.52 -10.53 -1.18
CA LEU A 81 -7.99 -11.80 -0.71
C LEU A 81 -8.59 -12.08 0.67
N GLY A 82 -9.36 -13.17 0.78
CA GLY A 82 -9.85 -13.63 2.09
C GLY A 82 -8.68 -13.88 3.05
N PRO A 83 -8.92 -13.92 4.39
CA PRO A 83 -7.84 -14.01 5.38
C PRO A 83 -6.84 -15.15 5.16
N SER A 84 -7.31 -16.31 4.69
CA SER A 84 -6.46 -17.46 4.39
C SER A 84 -5.60 -17.26 3.15
N GLU A 85 -6.14 -16.64 2.11
CA GLU A 85 -5.44 -16.38 0.85
C GLU A 85 -4.38 -15.30 1.04
N LEU A 86 -4.71 -14.23 1.77
CA LEU A 86 -3.76 -13.21 2.19
C LEU A 86 -2.54 -13.84 2.89
N HIS A 87 -2.78 -14.70 3.89
CA HIS A 87 -1.69 -15.36 4.62
C HIS A 87 -0.89 -16.31 3.74
N THR A 88 -1.55 -17.06 2.86
CA THR A 88 -0.89 -18.01 1.96
C THR A 88 0.03 -17.31 0.97
N CYS A 89 -0.40 -16.19 0.40
CA CYS A 89 0.35 -15.51 -0.64
C CYS A 89 1.43 -14.55 -0.11
N THR A 90 1.23 -14.01 1.10
CA THR A 90 2.10 -12.94 1.64
C THR A 90 2.82 -13.31 2.92
N GLY A 91 2.37 -14.36 3.62
CA GLY A 91 2.79 -14.67 4.98
C GLY A 91 2.20 -13.72 6.04
N TYR A 92 1.43 -12.70 5.66
CA TYR A 92 0.78 -11.77 6.59
C TYR A 92 -0.62 -12.21 6.95
N ASN A 93 -0.97 -12.13 8.23
CA ASN A 93 -2.36 -12.24 8.64
C ASN A 93 -3.10 -10.90 8.45
N LEU A 94 -4.44 -10.95 8.57
CA LEU A 94 -5.30 -9.77 8.39
C LEU A 94 -4.91 -8.60 9.31
N GLN A 95 -4.58 -8.88 10.56
CA GLN A 95 -4.24 -7.82 11.52
C GLN A 95 -2.93 -7.14 11.15
N GLU A 96 -1.90 -7.90 10.76
CA GLU A 96 -0.61 -7.35 10.34
C GLU A 96 -0.77 -6.48 9.08
N ALA A 97 -1.53 -6.95 8.08
CA ALA A 97 -1.81 -6.17 6.86
C ALA A 97 -2.60 -4.88 7.17
N CYS A 98 -3.60 -4.94 8.06
CA CYS A 98 -4.33 -3.76 8.51
C CYS A 98 -3.43 -2.76 9.24
N ASN A 99 -2.49 -3.22 10.08
CA ASN A 99 -1.55 -2.36 10.79
C ASN A 99 -0.63 -1.59 9.83
N ILE A 100 -0.15 -2.25 8.77
CA ILE A 100 0.63 -1.58 7.71
C ILE A 100 -0.22 -0.51 7.03
N ASN A 101 -1.47 -0.84 6.68
CA ASN A 101 -2.33 0.12 5.99
C ASN A 101 -2.72 1.32 6.87
N LEU A 102 -2.87 1.12 8.19
CA LEU A 102 -3.08 2.19 9.16
C LEU A 102 -1.88 3.14 9.24
N ARG A 103 -0.64 2.62 9.20
CA ARG A 103 0.58 3.44 9.18
C ARG A 103 0.64 4.32 7.93
N ILE A 104 0.29 3.77 6.77
CA ILE A 104 0.21 4.53 5.51
C ILE A 104 -0.89 5.59 5.60
N CYS A 105 -2.08 5.23 6.07
CA CYS A 105 -3.20 6.16 6.25
C CYS A 105 -2.82 7.32 7.17
N ALA A 106 -2.23 7.05 8.34
CA ALA A 106 -1.80 8.09 9.27
C ALA A 106 -0.82 9.07 8.60
N ALA A 107 0.18 8.55 7.88
CA ALA A 107 1.17 9.37 7.19
C ALA A 107 0.56 10.24 6.08
N VAL A 108 -0.36 9.70 5.28
CA VAL A 108 -1.03 10.44 4.20
C VAL A 108 -1.95 11.53 4.75
N TRP A 109 -2.72 11.24 5.79
CA TRP A 109 -3.68 12.20 6.36
C TRP A 109 -3.00 13.29 7.19
N ASP A 110 -1.88 12.98 7.88
CA ASP A 110 -1.07 14.01 8.53
C ASP A 110 -0.40 14.94 7.51
N ALA A 111 0.14 14.39 6.43
CA ALA A 111 0.72 15.16 5.33
C ALA A 111 -0.28 16.11 4.64
N ARG A 112 -1.57 15.78 4.66
CA ARG A 112 -2.66 16.64 4.15
C ARG A 112 -3.17 17.64 5.18
N GLY A 113 -2.61 17.67 6.38
CA GLY A 113 -3.03 18.54 7.48
C GLY A 113 -4.36 18.13 8.14
N VAL A 114 -4.95 17.01 7.73
CA VAL A 114 -6.25 16.52 8.24
C VAL A 114 -6.10 15.91 9.63
N GLY A 115 -4.94 15.28 9.91
CA GLY A 115 -4.64 14.69 11.23
C GLY A 115 -4.67 15.71 12.38
N ARG A 116 -4.29 16.96 12.13
CA ARG A 116 -4.35 18.04 13.14
C ARG A 116 -5.75 18.56 13.41
N ALA A 117 -6.68 18.38 12.47
CA ALA A 117 -8.07 18.82 12.63
C ALA A 117 -8.88 17.90 13.56
N TRP A 118 -8.47 16.63 13.71
CA TRP A 118 -9.16 15.63 14.54
C TRP A 118 -8.74 15.63 16.02
N VAL A 119 -7.55 16.13 16.34
CA VAL A 119 -7.06 16.22 17.74
C VAL A 119 -7.63 17.47 18.44
N GLY A 120 -8.46 18.26 17.76
CA GLY A 120 -9.03 19.51 18.27
C GLY A 120 -10.53 19.71 18.01
N SER A 121 -11.28 18.65 17.70
CA SER A 121 -12.74 18.66 17.53
C SER A 121 -13.45 17.85 18.61
#